data_AF-A0A946XYT2-F1
#
_entry.id   AF-A0A946XYT2-F1
#
_cell.length_a   1.000
_cell.length_b   1.000
_cell.length_c   1.000
_cell.angle_alpha   90.00
_cell.angle_beta   90.00
_cell.angle_gamma   90.00
#
_symmetry.space_group_name_H-M   'P 1'
#
loop_
_entity.id
_entity.type
_entity.pdbx_description
1 polymer ?
#
loop_
_entity_poly.entity_id
_entity_poly.type
_entity_poly.pdbx_seq_one_letter_code
_entity_poly.pdbx_strand_id
1 'polypeptide(L)'
;MKRPGFLHGVVIAAVLGFFGSALAATLTPFVGFGGAARLIIPALGLAYGLYLLSRSESRVGRVTALSLWFVLAAATWWVAPPLPLYLLIHVTAVWLLRSLYFHSGVVPALLDLGLSALSVSASAWAITRTGSVFLAIWTFFLVQALFVMIPPSLLGKNRPEREVEPGEENFRQARRRADAALRQLFTH
;
A
#
# COMPACT_ATOMS: atom_id res chain seq x y z
N MET A 1 -8.08 11.93 -8.94
CA MET A 1 -8.10 12.48 -7.57
C MET A 1 -6.65 12.56 -7.04
N LYS A 2 -6.36 13.46 -6.07
CA LYS A 2 -4.99 13.87 -5.69
C LYS A 2 -4.19 12.68 -5.14
N ARG A 3 -3.08 12.32 -5.80
CA ARG A 3 -2.11 11.32 -5.31
C ARG A 3 -1.68 11.69 -3.88
N PRO A 4 -1.49 10.72 -2.97
CA PRO A 4 -0.95 11.01 -1.64
C PRO A 4 0.39 11.71 -1.82
N GLY A 5 0.50 12.95 -1.32
CA GLY A 5 1.76 13.69 -1.37
C GLY A 5 2.74 13.13 -0.34
N PHE A 6 4.03 13.28 -0.59
CA PHE A 6 5.10 12.87 0.33
C PHE A 6 4.86 13.38 1.77
N LEU A 7 4.46 14.65 1.93
CA LEU A 7 4.17 15.24 3.23
C LEU A 7 3.06 14.51 4.00
N HIS A 8 2.04 13.99 3.32
CA HIS A 8 1.01 13.20 3.99
C HIS A 8 1.59 11.88 4.52
N GLY A 9 2.49 11.25 3.75
CA GLY A 9 3.20 10.06 4.20
C GLY A 9 4.09 10.34 5.41
N VAL A 10 4.79 11.48 5.45
CA VAL A 10 5.62 11.90 6.59
C VAL A 10 4.77 12.07 7.86
N VAL A 11 3.63 12.74 7.77
CA VAL A 11 2.72 12.92 8.92
C VAL A 11 2.21 11.58 9.43
N ILE A 12 1.82 10.68 8.52
CA ILE A 12 1.36 9.33 8.91
C ILE A 12 2.49 8.52 9.53
N ALA A 13 3.71 8.62 9.00
CA ALA A 13 4.87 7.98 9.59
C ALA A 13 5.12 8.47 11.03
N ALA A 14 4.98 9.77 11.28
CA ALA A 14 5.14 10.34 12.61
C ALA A 14 4.04 9.85 13.57
N VAL A 15 2.78 9.82 13.11
CA VAL A 15 1.64 9.30 13.89
C VAL A 15 1.85 7.82 14.23
N LEU A 16 2.18 6.98 13.25
CA LEU A 16 2.45 5.56 13.46
C LEU A 16 3.66 5.34 14.37
N GLY A 17 4.71 6.16 14.21
CA GLY A 17 5.88 6.17 15.08
C GLY A 17 5.52 6.48 16.54
N PHE A 18 4.74 7.53 16.76
CA PHE A 18 4.31 7.97 18.10
C PHE A 18 3.41 6.93 18.78
N PHE A 19 2.36 6.47 18.10
CA PHE A 19 1.46 5.47 18.68
C PHE A 19 2.16 4.12 18.85
N GLY A 20 2.99 3.71 17.90
CA GLY A 20 3.75 2.47 17.98
C GLY A 20 4.76 2.47 19.13
N SER A 21 5.45 3.60 19.37
CA SER A 21 6.37 3.73 20.50
C SER A 21 5.63 3.82 21.84
N ALA A 22 4.50 4.53 21.91
CA ALA A 22 3.65 4.55 23.09
C ALA A 22 3.15 3.16 23.45
N LEU A 23 2.68 2.39 22.46
CA LEU A 23 2.25 1.00 22.65
C LEU A 23 3.41 0.09 23.08
N ALA A 24 4.61 0.32 22.54
CA ALA A 24 5.81 -0.40 22.98
C ALA A 24 6.13 -0.11 24.44
N ALA A 25 6.10 1.17 24.84
CA ALA A 25 6.39 1.58 26.21
C ALA A 25 5.37 1.03 27.22
N THR A 26 4.09 0.96 26.83
CA THR A 26 3.04 0.41 27.71
C THR A 26 3.02 -1.10 27.76
N LEU A 27 3.27 -1.82 26.66
CA LEU A 27 3.20 -3.28 26.62
C LEU A 27 4.48 -3.98 27.09
N THR A 28 5.66 -3.38 26.84
CA THR A 28 6.95 -4.00 27.16
C THR A 28 7.07 -4.44 28.63
N PRO A 29 6.60 -3.67 29.64
CA PRO A 29 6.64 -4.11 31.04
C PRO A 29 5.82 -5.37 31.36
N PHE A 30 4.77 -5.66 30.58
CA PHE A 30 3.85 -6.77 30.86
C PHE A 30 4.21 -8.05 30.10
N VAL A 31 4.61 -7.92 28.84
CA VAL A 31 4.82 -9.06 27.92
C VAL A 31 6.26 -9.18 27.41
N GLY A 32 7.15 -8.30 27.87
CA GLY A 32 8.51 -8.17 27.35
C GLY A 32 8.56 -7.55 25.95
N PHE A 33 9.77 -7.20 25.51
CA PHE A 33 9.98 -6.56 24.20
C PHE A 33 9.52 -7.46 23.04
N GLY A 34 9.79 -8.77 23.11
CA GLY A 34 9.39 -9.72 22.07
C GLY A 34 7.88 -9.88 21.95
N GLY A 35 7.16 -9.94 23.07
CA GLY A 35 5.70 -10.00 23.09
C GLY A 35 5.08 -8.69 22.58
N ALA A 36 5.59 -7.55 23.02
CA ALA A 36 5.14 -6.24 22.56
C ALA A 36 5.34 -6.08 21.04
N ALA A 37 6.52 -6.45 20.51
CA ALA A 37 6.80 -6.42 19.08
C ALA A 37 5.83 -7.29 18.27
N ARG A 38 5.49 -8.49 18.76
CA ARG A 38 4.55 -9.39 18.09
C ARG A 38 3.13 -8.85 17.99
N LEU A 39 2.73 -7.96 18.90
CA LEU A 39 1.44 -7.25 18.84
C LEU A 39 1.52 -5.98 17.97
N ILE A 40 2.61 -5.23 18.09
CA ILE A 40 2.78 -3.92 17.44
C ILE A 40 2.99 -4.08 15.93
N ILE A 41 3.79 -5.04 15.47
CA ILE A 41 4.07 -5.26 14.05
C ILE A 41 2.79 -5.48 13.22
N PRO A 42 1.91 -6.46 13.54
CA PRO A 42 0.68 -6.66 12.79
C PRO A 42 -0.30 -5.49 12.95
N ALA A 43 -0.33 -4.83 14.11
CA ALA A 43 -1.20 -3.67 14.34
C ALA A 43 -0.79 -2.47 13.46
N LEU A 44 0.51 -2.16 13.40
CA LEU A 44 1.04 -1.09 12.54
C LEU A 44 0.87 -1.43 11.06
N GLY A 45 1.12 -2.68 10.67
CA GLY A 45 0.88 -3.14 9.30
C GLY A 45 -0.59 -3.06 8.90
N LEU A 46 -1.51 -3.40 9.82
CA LEU A 46 -2.96 -3.26 9.60
C LEU A 46 -3.36 -1.79 9.47
N ALA A 47 -2.89 -0.93 10.38
CA ALA A 47 -3.19 0.50 10.35
C ALA A 47 -2.70 1.15 9.04
N TYR A 48 -1.49 0.80 8.61
CA TYR A 48 -0.94 1.26 7.35
C TYR A 48 -1.69 0.66 6.13
N GLY A 49 -2.06 -0.62 6.18
CA GLY A 49 -2.89 -1.26 5.17
C GLY A 49 -4.27 -0.62 5.02
N LEU A 50 -4.94 -0.32 6.14
CA LEU A 50 -6.21 0.41 6.16
C LEU A 50 -6.05 1.81 5.56
N TYR A 51 -4.97 2.52 5.89
CA TYR A 51 -4.65 3.79 5.26
C TYR A 51 -4.53 3.65 3.73
N LEU A 52 -3.77 2.66 3.24
CA LEU A 52 -3.63 2.40 1.80
C LEU A 52 -4.98 2.06 1.14
N LEU A 53 -5.77 1.18 1.75
CA LEU A 53 -7.08 0.77 1.23
C LEU A 53 -8.07 1.94 1.21
N SER A 54 -8.04 2.82 2.22
CA SER A 54 -8.88 4.02 2.26
C SER A 54 -8.60 4.98 1.10
N ARG A 55 -7.39 4.93 0.55
CA ARG A 55 -6.93 5.76 -0.57
C ARG A 55 -7.09 5.09 -1.94
N SER A 56 -7.35 3.79 -2.00
CA SER A 56 -7.55 3.09 -3.26
C SER A 56 -8.93 3.37 -3.86
N GLU A 57 -9.01 3.66 -5.16
CA GLU A 57 -10.28 3.87 -5.87
C GLU A 57 -11.09 2.58 -6.04
N SER A 58 -10.46 1.40 -5.95
CA SER A 58 -11.15 0.11 -6.05
C SER A 58 -11.76 -0.29 -4.69
N ARG A 59 -13.08 -0.57 -4.71
CA ARG A 59 -13.81 -1.15 -3.56
C ARG A 59 -13.71 -2.67 -3.51
N VAL A 60 -13.46 -3.29 -4.66
CA VAL A 60 -13.36 -4.75 -4.82
C VAL A 60 -12.06 -5.26 -4.19
N GLY A 61 -12.16 -6.30 -3.36
CA GLY A 61 -11.02 -6.97 -2.73
C GLY A 61 -10.59 -6.44 -1.35
N ARG A 62 -11.16 -5.33 -0.86
CA ARG A 62 -10.77 -4.75 0.46
C ARG A 62 -11.05 -5.72 1.60
N VAL A 63 -12.22 -6.35 1.59
CA VAL A 63 -12.60 -7.35 2.60
C VAL A 63 -11.64 -8.55 2.51
N THR A 64 -11.37 -9.04 1.31
CA THR A 64 -10.41 -10.14 1.09
C THR A 64 -9.02 -9.81 1.61
N ALA A 65 -8.52 -8.59 1.35
CA ALA A 65 -7.23 -8.13 1.86
C ALA A 65 -7.19 -8.08 3.39
N LEU A 66 -8.25 -7.56 4.02
CA LEU A 66 -8.35 -7.53 5.49
C LEU A 66 -8.46 -8.94 6.08
N SER A 67 -9.31 -9.80 5.51
CA SER A 67 -9.42 -11.20 5.93
C SER A 67 -8.08 -11.93 5.82
N LEU A 68 -7.36 -11.75 4.71
CA LEU A 68 -6.04 -12.35 4.51
C LEU A 68 -5.02 -11.80 5.52
N TRP A 69 -5.09 -10.51 5.85
CA TRP A 69 -4.26 -9.91 6.90
C TRP A 69 -4.50 -10.56 8.27
N PHE A 70 -5.76 -10.73 8.66
CA PHE A 70 -6.10 -11.37 9.93
C PHE A 70 -5.70 -12.85 9.96
N VAL A 71 -5.92 -13.59 8.87
CA VAL A 71 -5.48 -14.99 8.74
C VAL A 71 -3.97 -15.08 8.85
N LEU A 72 -3.22 -14.20 8.17
CA LEU A 72 -1.77 -14.15 8.25
C LEU A 72 -1.29 -13.83 9.68
N ALA A 73 -1.89 -12.85 10.34
CA ALA A 73 -1.56 -12.47 11.71
C ALA A 73 -1.83 -13.63 12.68
N ALA A 74 -2.97 -14.32 12.55
CA ALA A 74 -3.31 -15.48 13.36
C ALA A 74 -2.36 -16.67 13.10
N ALA A 75 -2.05 -16.97 11.84
CA ALA A 75 -1.14 -18.04 11.46
C ALA A 75 0.28 -17.78 11.97
N THR A 76 0.79 -16.56 11.80
CA THR A 76 2.13 -16.19 12.29
C THR A 76 2.19 -16.12 13.81
N TRP A 77 1.09 -15.76 14.48
CA TRP A 77 0.99 -15.85 15.94
C TRP A 77 1.08 -17.31 16.42
N TRP A 78 0.36 -18.22 15.77
CA TRP A 78 0.35 -19.64 16.11
C TRP A 78 1.69 -20.33 15.86
N VAL A 79 2.30 -20.08 14.69
CA VAL A 79 3.61 -20.66 14.31
C VAL A 79 4.75 -20.08 15.13
N ALA A 80 4.59 -18.86 15.65
CA ALA A 80 5.56 -18.18 16.52
C ALA A 80 7.00 -18.11 15.95
N PRO A 81 7.23 -17.70 14.68
CA PRO A 81 8.55 -17.65 14.07
C PRO A 81 9.50 -16.67 14.79
N PRO A 82 10.82 -16.76 14.57
CA PRO A 82 11.77 -15.78 15.11
C PRO A 82 11.41 -14.36 14.66
N LEU A 83 11.64 -13.36 15.51
CA LEU A 83 11.21 -11.97 15.29
C LEU A 83 11.60 -11.38 13.93
N PRO A 84 12.82 -11.59 13.40
CA PRO A 84 13.17 -11.10 12.08
C PRO A 84 12.28 -11.68 10.98
N LEU A 85 12.02 -12.99 11.02
CA LEU A 85 11.14 -13.66 10.05
C LEU A 85 9.70 -13.19 10.21
N TYR A 86 9.23 -13.01 11.45
CA TYR A 86 7.91 -12.45 11.74
C TYR A 86 7.73 -11.06 11.13
N LEU A 87 8.72 -10.18 11.29
CA LEU A 87 8.72 -8.85 10.68
C LEU A 87 8.72 -8.94 9.15
N LEU A 88 9.60 -9.75 8.57
CA LEU A 88 9.70 -9.90 7.10
C LEU A 88 8.38 -10.39 6.50
N ILE A 89 7.70 -11.35 7.12
CA ILE A 89 6.39 -11.84 6.65
C ILE A 89 5.37 -10.70 6.56
N HIS A 90 5.28 -9.85 7.61
CA HIS A 90 4.34 -8.74 7.62
C HIS A 90 4.73 -7.63 6.64
N VAL A 91 6.03 -7.34 6.49
CA VAL A 91 6.52 -6.36 5.51
C VAL A 91 6.24 -6.84 4.08
N THR A 92 6.50 -8.12 3.78
CA THR A 92 6.17 -8.71 2.47
C THR A 92 4.66 -8.70 2.22
N ALA A 93 3.82 -8.92 3.23
CA ALA A 93 2.37 -8.81 3.07
C ALA A 93 1.92 -7.37 2.74
N VAL A 94 2.49 -6.36 3.40
CA VAL A 94 2.26 -4.95 3.08
C VAL A 94 2.72 -4.63 1.65
N TRP A 95 3.90 -5.11 1.27
CA TRP A 95 4.43 -4.96 -0.09
C TRP A 95 3.52 -5.61 -1.13
N LEU A 96 3.04 -6.85 -0.90
CA LEU A 96 2.09 -7.53 -1.79
C LEU A 96 0.79 -6.74 -1.94
N LEU A 97 0.26 -6.22 -0.83
CA LEU A 97 -0.94 -5.37 -0.86
C LEU A 97 -0.69 -4.12 -1.73
N ARG A 98 0.47 -3.47 -1.56
CA ARG A 98 0.80 -2.29 -2.35
C ARG A 98 0.99 -2.59 -3.83
N SER A 99 1.69 -3.69 -4.13
CA SER A 99 1.87 -4.19 -5.49
C SER A 99 0.55 -4.46 -6.18
N LEU A 100 -0.40 -5.10 -5.50
CA LEU A 100 -1.68 -5.46 -6.10
C LEU A 100 -2.59 -4.23 -6.34
N TYR A 101 -2.55 -3.25 -5.43
CA TYR A 101 -3.46 -2.10 -5.49
C TYR A 101 -2.92 -0.90 -6.28
N PHE A 102 -1.59 -0.73 -6.39
CA PHE A 102 -0.99 0.50 -6.93
C PHE A 102 -0.01 0.29 -8.10
N HIS A 103 0.43 -0.94 -8.38
CA HIS A 103 1.39 -1.22 -9.43
C HIS A 103 0.77 -2.03 -10.57
N SER A 104 1.03 -1.62 -11.82
CA SER A 104 0.49 -2.27 -13.03
C SER A 104 1.53 -3.12 -13.78
N GLY A 105 2.70 -3.33 -13.19
CA GLY A 105 3.79 -4.11 -13.78
C GLY A 105 4.83 -4.58 -12.76
N VAL A 106 5.69 -5.48 -13.23
CA VAL A 106 6.72 -6.14 -12.39
C VAL A 106 7.81 -5.16 -11.96
N VAL A 107 8.21 -4.22 -12.82
CA VAL A 107 9.30 -3.27 -12.51
C VAL A 107 8.94 -2.33 -11.34
N PRO A 108 7.78 -1.64 -11.33
CA PRO A 108 7.37 -0.87 -10.15
C PRO A 108 7.24 -1.72 -8.88
N ALA A 109 6.74 -2.96 -9.00
CA ALA A 109 6.65 -3.88 -7.87
C ALA A 109 8.02 -4.27 -7.29
N LEU A 110 9.02 -4.48 -8.15
CA LEU A 110 10.41 -4.75 -7.73
C LEU A 110 11.07 -3.52 -7.08
N LEU A 111 10.80 -2.32 -7.59
CA LEU A 111 11.27 -1.09 -6.94
C LEU A 111 10.65 -0.92 -5.55
N ASP A 112 9.37 -1.23 -5.40
CA ASP A 112 8.69 -1.19 -4.10
C ASP A 112 9.21 -2.27 -3.14
N LEU A 113 9.64 -3.42 -3.67
CA LEU A 113 10.32 -4.46 -2.89
C LEU A 113 11.68 -3.95 -2.39
N GLY A 114 12.46 -3.32 -3.27
CA GLY A 114 13.72 -2.67 -2.92
C GLY A 114 13.52 -1.57 -1.87
N LEU A 115 12.47 -0.78 -1.99
CA LEU A 115 12.10 0.23 -1.01
C LEU A 115 11.73 -0.39 0.35
N SER A 116 11.01 -1.51 0.33
CA SER A 116 10.68 -2.26 1.54
C SER A 116 11.93 -2.84 2.22
N ALA A 117 12.86 -3.40 1.46
CA ALA A 117 14.15 -3.87 1.99
C ALA A 117 14.99 -2.72 2.58
N LEU A 118 15.02 -1.56 1.91
CA LEU A 118 15.69 -0.36 2.41
C LEU A 118 15.04 0.13 3.70
N SER A 119 13.72 0.12 3.80
CA SER A 119 13.00 0.55 5.00
C SER A 119 13.31 -0.33 6.22
N VAL A 120 13.39 -1.65 6.04
CA VAL A 120 13.77 -2.59 7.10
C VAL A 120 15.22 -2.34 7.54
N SER A 121 16.13 -2.18 6.57
CA SER A 121 17.55 -1.89 6.85
C SER A 121 17.73 -0.57 7.61
N ALA A 122 17.03 0.49 7.19
CA ALA A 122 17.10 1.80 7.83
C ALA A 122 16.52 1.78 9.25
N SER A 123 15.41 1.07 9.46
CA SER A 123 14.81 0.86 10.77
C SER A 123 15.74 0.07 11.71
N ALA A 124 16.34 -1.01 11.21
CA ALA A 124 17.32 -1.81 11.94
C ALA A 124 18.57 -0.99 12.32
N TRP A 125 19.04 -0.15 11.42
CA TRP A 125 20.15 0.77 11.70
C TRP A 125 19.76 1.81 12.77
N ALA A 126 18.56 2.39 12.67
CA ALA A 126 18.08 3.37 13.66
C ALA A 126 17.95 2.77 15.06
N ILE A 127 17.35 1.59 15.20
CA ILE A 127 17.17 0.95 16.51
C ILE A 127 18.50 0.52 17.13
N THR A 128 19.45 0.01 16.33
CA THR A 128 20.75 -0.45 16.83
C THR A 128 21.67 0.70 17.24
N ARG A 129 21.51 1.89 16.66
CA ARG A 129 22.31 3.07 16.99
C ARG A 129 21.72 3.94 18.10
N THR A 130 20.41 4.00 18.21
CA THR A 130 19.73 4.95 19.13
C THR A 130 18.98 4.28 20.27
N GLY A 131 18.62 3.01 20.14
CA GLY A 131 17.70 2.33 21.07
C GLY A 131 16.25 2.86 21.03
N SER A 132 15.94 3.84 20.18
CA SER A 132 14.63 4.49 20.13
C SER A 132 13.66 3.74 19.22
N VAL A 133 12.63 3.14 19.82
CA VAL A 133 11.53 2.47 19.09
C VAL A 133 10.77 3.45 18.20
N PHE A 134 10.56 4.68 18.69
CA PHE A 134 9.95 5.75 17.89
C PHE A 134 10.72 6.00 16.61
N LEU A 135 12.04 6.19 16.72
CA LEU A 135 12.89 6.50 15.57
C LEU A 135 12.91 5.33 14.59
N ALA A 136 12.99 4.10 15.08
CA ALA A 136 12.96 2.91 14.25
C ALA A 136 11.67 2.79 13.42
N ILE A 137 10.50 2.98 14.06
CA ILE A 137 9.20 2.93 13.39
C ILE A 137 9.03 4.11 12.43
N TRP A 138 9.41 5.30 12.88
CA TRP A 138 9.32 6.51 12.06
C TRP A 138 10.20 6.40 10.82
N THR A 139 11.46 6.00 10.95
CA THR A 139 12.38 5.78 9.82
C THR A 139 11.85 4.72 8.86
N PHE A 140 11.29 3.61 9.36
CA PHE A 140 10.66 2.61 8.52
C PHE A 140 9.56 3.24 7.65
N PHE A 141 8.57 3.89 8.27
CA PHE A 141 7.45 4.47 7.53
C PHE A 141 7.82 5.70 6.69
N LEU A 142 8.86 6.43 7.09
CA LEU A 142 9.40 7.55 6.34
C LEU A 142 10.02 7.07 5.02
N VAL A 143 10.81 6.01 5.05
CA VAL A 143 11.33 5.37 3.82
C VAL A 143 10.17 4.83 3.00
N GLN A 144 9.19 4.19 3.63
CA GLN A 144 7.99 3.70 2.93
C GLN A 144 7.22 4.83 2.24
N ALA A 145 7.20 6.06 2.79
CA ALA A 145 6.53 7.20 2.18
C ALA A 145 7.13 7.63 0.83
N LEU A 146 8.36 7.21 0.49
CA LEU A 146 8.95 7.44 -0.84
C LEU A 146 8.27 6.63 -1.95
N PHE A 147 7.35 5.69 -1.63
CA PHE A 147 6.61 4.92 -2.64
C PHE A 147 5.88 5.82 -3.65
N VAL A 148 5.51 7.03 -3.24
CA VAL A 148 4.86 8.05 -4.09
C VAL A 148 5.73 8.44 -5.30
N MET A 149 7.06 8.30 -5.19
CA MET A 149 8.00 8.61 -6.27
C MET A 149 8.07 7.52 -7.34
N ILE A 150 7.59 6.31 -7.04
CA ILE A 150 7.60 5.20 -8.00
C ILE A 150 6.43 5.41 -8.97
N PRO A 151 6.68 5.69 -10.26
CA PRO A 151 5.59 5.88 -11.19
C PRO A 151 4.89 4.54 -11.46
N PRO A 152 3.56 4.53 -11.64
CA PRO A 152 2.77 3.30 -11.77
C PRO A 152 3.10 2.44 -13.01
N SER A 153 3.86 3.00 -13.97
CA SER A 153 4.34 2.35 -15.19
C SER A 153 5.66 3.00 -15.66
N LEU A 154 6.77 2.25 -15.63
CA LEU A 154 8.09 2.71 -16.11
C LEU A 154 8.42 2.25 -17.53
N LEU A 155 8.04 1.02 -17.90
CA LEU A 155 8.13 0.53 -19.28
C LEU A 155 6.75 0.63 -19.90
N GLY A 156 6.65 1.39 -20.99
CA GLY A 156 5.43 1.66 -21.72
C GLY A 156 4.63 0.38 -22.00
N LYS A 157 3.37 0.43 -21.60
CA LYS A 157 2.30 -0.07 -22.45
C LYS A 157 1.38 1.13 -22.62
N ASN A 158 1.17 1.52 -23.87
CA ASN A 158 -0.02 2.24 -24.29
C ASN A 158 -1.20 1.65 -23.54
N ARG A 159 -1.62 2.29 -22.45
CA ARG A 159 -3.02 2.17 -22.07
C ARG A 159 -3.70 2.94 -23.18
N PRO A 160 -4.47 2.30 -24.08
CA PRO A 160 -5.41 3.09 -24.84
C PRO A 160 -6.15 3.93 -23.79
N GLU A 161 -6.20 5.22 -24.09
CA GLU A 161 -7.15 6.15 -23.54
C GLU A 161 -8.39 5.38 -23.09
N ARG A 162 -8.71 5.48 -21.79
CA ARG A 162 -10.00 5.11 -21.19
C ARG A 162 -10.92 4.47 -22.22
N GLU A 163 -11.02 3.14 -22.19
CA GLU A 163 -12.06 2.40 -22.88
C GLU A 163 -13.38 3.00 -22.39
N VAL A 164 -13.88 3.98 -23.16
CA VAL A 164 -15.28 4.37 -23.17
C VAL A 164 -15.98 3.04 -23.40
N GLU A 165 -16.94 2.69 -22.53
CA GLU A 165 -17.64 1.42 -22.67
C GLU A 165 -17.96 1.20 -24.15
N PRO A 166 -17.53 0.09 -24.77
CA PRO A 166 -17.69 -0.11 -26.20
C PRO A 166 -19.16 0.03 -26.62
N GLY A 167 -20.09 -0.24 -25.70
CA GLY A 167 -21.50 0.10 -25.87
C GLY A 167 -21.74 1.59 -26.17
N GLU A 168 -21.23 2.50 -25.35
CA GLU A 168 -21.53 3.93 -25.47
C GLU A 168 -20.84 4.58 -26.68
N GLU A 169 -19.62 4.14 -27.03
CA GLU A 169 -18.94 4.60 -28.23
C GLU A 169 -19.60 4.06 -29.51
N ASN A 170 -20.01 2.78 -29.51
CA ASN A 170 -20.79 2.18 -30.59
C ASN A 170 -22.16 2.87 -30.73
N PHE A 171 -22.85 3.19 -29.63
CA PHE A 171 -24.12 3.93 -29.65
C PHE A 171 -23.94 5.35 -30.18
N ARG A 172 -22.89 6.08 -29.75
CA ARG A 172 -22.58 7.41 -30.28
C ARG A 172 -22.19 7.36 -31.75
N GLN A 173 -21.46 6.33 -32.18
CA GLN A 173 -21.11 6.13 -33.59
C GLN A 173 -22.35 5.82 -34.43
N ALA A 174 -23.24 4.94 -33.96
CA ALA A 174 -24.51 4.61 -34.61
C ALA A 174 -25.41 5.86 -34.73
N ARG A 175 -25.54 6.65 -33.66
CA ARG A 175 -26.30 7.90 -33.66
C ARG A 175 -25.74 8.93 -34.64
N ARG A 176 -24.41 9.11 -34.69
CA ARG A 176 -23.77 10.02 -35.66
C ARG A 176 -24.00 9.59 -37.10
N ARG A 177 -24.01 8.28 -37.39
CA ARG A 177 -24.33 7.77 -38.73
C ARG A 177 -25.80 7.99 -39.09
N ALA A 178 -26.71 7.79 -38.15
CA ALA A 178 -28.14 8.07 -38.34
C ALA A 178 -28.39 9.57 -38.60
N ASP A 179 -27.78 10.45 -37.81
CA ASP A 179 -27.89 11.91 -37.99
C ASP A 179 -27.31 12.37 -39.35
N ALA A 180 -26.20 11.75 -39.80
CA ALA A 180 -25.61 12.04 -41.10
C ALA A 180 -26.52 11.59 -42.26
N ALA A 181 -27.13 10.41 -42.16
CA ALA A 181 -28.09 9.91 -43.15
C ALA A 181 -29.35 10.78 -43.22
N LEU A 182 -29.89 11.21 -42.08
CA LEU A 182 -31.03 12.12 -42.03
C LEU A 182 -30.69 13.47 -42.69
N ARG A 183 -29.51 14.03 -42.42
CA ARG A 183 -29.09 15.28 -43.08
C ARG A 183 -29.03 15.14 -44.59
N GLN A 184 -28.53 14.01 -45.11
CA GLN A 184 -28.50 13.75 -46.55
C GLN A 184 -29.91 13.68 -47.18
N LEU A 185 -30.90 13.17 -46.44
CA LEU A 185 -32.29 13.10 -46.90
C LEU A 185 -32.99 14.47 -46.95
N PHE A 186 -32.56 15.44 -46.14
CA PHE A 186 -33.14 16.78 -46.08
C PHE A 186 -32.33 17.85 -46.84
N THR A 187 -31.20 17.48 -47.44
CA THR A 187 -30.39 18.36 -48.29
C THR A 187 -30.61 18.12 -49.80
N HIS A 188 -31.69 17.41 -50.17
CA HIS A 188 -32.18 17.29 -51.55
C HIS A 188 -33.56 17.93 -51.70
#